data_AF-A0A927X7M2-F1
#
_entry.id   AF-A0A927X7M2-F1
#
_cell.length_a   1.000
_cell.length_b   1.000
_cell.length_c   1.000
_cell.angle_alpha   90.00
_cell.angle_beta   90.00
_cell.angle_gamma   90.00
#
_symmetry.space_group_name_H-M   'P 1'
#
loop_
_entity.id
_entity.type
_entity.pdbx_description
1 polymer ?
#
loop_
_entity_poly.entity_id
_entity_poly.type
_entity_poly.pdbx_seq_one_letter_code
_entity_poly.pdbx_strand_id
1 'polypeptide(L)'
;MSEIEIIGLIVSILGVGSFATLFTVLYASYCKSAIIEYKTGKRDIEIIDEKIHDNLQHVKKHRKIIKTIKSIGFYGLMVIIIPFFIVALVNKFTGHVTMINDTGILVVATGSMSEKHEVNDYLIKNNLNNQFNAYEIIVIEKVDSDNDLKPFDVISYINDEGKNVIHRIVEIKHTSTGIQYVTRGDSNNANDTYHPTLKDIQGKYTGQHIPYIGVFVLFMQSNIGVITIVSLIYCLLMTDRYSAKITKAQDERLKILSEVIDFTSETQKGIMEAKYVENIYYRGFIYTFNELGFIEKKELVDGPYLEESNTSIIKVIDDGREKKIVSKEVIDKKEDEVKGGK
;
A
#
# COMPACT_ATOMS: atom_id res chain seq x y z
N MET A 1 14.23 -3.55 28.33
CA MET A 1 12.82 -3.13 28.11
C MET A 1 12.18 -2.93 29.46
N SER A 2 11.39 -1.87 29.61
CA SER A 2 10.60 -1.65 30.83
C SER A 2 9.41 -2.62 30.90
N GLU A 3 8.84 -2.82 32.08
CA GLU A 3 7.61 -3.63 32.24
C GLU A 3 6.46 -3.08 31.39
N ILE A 4 6.34 -1.75 31.30
CA ILE A 4 5.33 -1.06 30.48
C ILE A 4 5.54 -1.37 28.99
N GLU A 5 6.79 -1.40 28.50
CA GLU A 5 7.09 -1.76 27.12
C GLU A 5 6.72 -3.21 26.80
N ILE A 6 6.96 -4.13 27.74
CA ILE A 6 6.61 -5.55 27.57
C ILE A 6 5.08 -5.72 27.53
N ILE A 7 4.35 -5.08 28.45
CA ILE A 7 2.89 -5.10 28.46
C ILE A 7 2.34 -4.47 27.17
N GLY A 8 2.86 -3.31 26.78
CA GLY A 8 2.48 -2.63 25.54
C GLY A 8 2.72 -3.48 24.30
N LEU A 9 3.82 -4.25 24.27
CA LEU A 9 4.12 -5.21 23.22
C LEU A 9 3.07 -6.33 23.16
N ILE A 10 2.77 -6.98 24.29
CA ILE A 10 1.79 -8.07 24.37
C ILE A 10 0.41 -7.59 23.93
N VAL A 11 -0.04 -6.43 24.44
CA VAL A 11 -1.32 -5.83 24.08
C VAL A 11 -1.37 -5.49 22.60
N SER A 12 -0.27 -4.99 22.01
CA SER A 12 -0.20 -4.68 20.59
C SER A 12 -0.27 -5.94 19.72
N ILE A 13 0.42 -7.02 20.10
CA ILE A 13 0.34 -8.31 19.40
C ILE A 13 -1.10 -8.83 19.42
N LEU A 14 -1.74 -8.81 20.59
CA LEU A 14 -3.13 -9.26 20.73
C LEU A 14 -4.09 -8.36 19.94
N GLY A 15 -3.97 -7.05 20.05
CA GLY A 15 -4.86 -6.09 19.39
C GLY A 15 -4.72 -6.11 17.86
N VAL A 16 -3.50 -5.85 17.37
CA VAL A 16 -3.23 -5.80 15.93
C VAL A 16 -3.39 -7.18 15.29
N GLY A 17 -2.92 -8.23 15.95
CA GLY A 17 -3.06 -9.61 15.48
C GLY A 17 -4.52 -10.06 15.41
N SER A 18 -5.33 -9.74 16.43
CA SER A 18 -6.77 -10.06 16.40
C SER A 18 -7.50 -9.26 15.32
N PHE A 19 -7.15 -7.99 15.13
CA PHE A 19 -7.72 -7.17 14.05
C PHE A 19 -7.38 -7.74 12.67
N ALA A 20 -6.11 -8.09 12.43
CA ALA A 20 -5.68 -8.71 11.16
C ALA A 20 -6.41 -10.04 10.90
N THR A 21 -6.60 -10.85 11.94
CA THR A 21 -7.33 -12.11 11.87
C THR A 21 -8.81 -11.88 11.55
N LEU A 22 -9.46 -10.96 12.27
CA LEU A 22 -10.86 -10.60 12.05
C LEU A 22 -11.08 -10.07 10.63
N PHE A 23 -10.24 -9.14 10.19
CA PHE A 23 -10.26 -8.61 8.82
C PHE A 23 -10.15 -9.74 7.79
N THR A 24 -9.22 -10.67 7.99
CA THR A 24 -9.02 -11.81 7.09
C THR A 24 -10.24 -12.73 7.06
N VAL A 25 -10.86 -13.03 8.21
CA VAL A 25 -12.07 -13.86 8.29
C VAL A 25 -13.27 -13.18 7.61
N LEU A 26 -13.47 -11.88 7.87
CA LEU A 26 -14.53 -11.10 7.23
C LEU A 26 -14.35 -11.05 5.71
N TYR A 27 -13.13 -10.77 5.26
CA TYR A 27 -12.81 -10.76 3.83
C TYR A 27 -12.98 -12.14 3.19
N ALA A 28 -12.55 -13.21 3.86
CA ALA A 28 -12.76 -14.58 3.39
C ALA A 28 -14.25 -14.93 3.28
N SER A 29 -15.06 -14.52 4.26
CA SER A 29 -16.51 -14.72 4.25
C SER A 29 -17.17 -13.97 3.08
N TYR A 30 -16.81 -12.71 2.89
CA TYR A 30 -17.22 -11.91 1.74
C TYR A 30 -16.86 -12.60 0.42
N CYS A 31 -15.62 -13.08 0.28
CA CYS A 31 -15.17 -13.78 -0.92
C CYS A 31 -15.96 -15.06 -1.18
N LYS A 32 -16.30 -15.82 -0.12
CA LYS A 32 -17.15 -17.00 -0.24
C LYS A 32 -18.54 -16.65 -0.76
N SER A 33 -19.15 -15.58 -0.23
CA SER A 33 -20.46 -15.09 -0.73
C SER A 33 -20.38 -14.68 -2.19
N ALA A 34 -19.38 -13.87 -2.55
CA ALA A 34 -19.17 -13.41 -3.92
C ALA A 34 -19.02 -14.59 -4.90
N ILE A 35 -18.21 -15.61 -4.54
CA ILE A 35 -18.04 -16.81 -5.37
C ILE A 35 -19.36 -17.56 -5.57
N ILE A 36 -20.20 -17.67 -4.54
CA ILE A 36 -21.53 -18.31 -4.64
C ILE A 36 -22.43 -17.49 -5.57
N GLU A 37 -22.43 -16.16 -5.45
CA GLU A 37 -23.20 -15.27 -6.32
C GLU A 37 -22.80 -15.41 -7.80
N TYR A 38 -21.49 -15.51 -8.08
CA TYR A 38 -21.00 -15.80 -9.44
C TYR A 38 -21.44 -17.19 -9.93
N LYS A 39 -21.30 -18.23 -9.10
CA LYS A 39 -21.68 -19.61 -9.49
C LYS A 39 -23.18 -19.80 -9.69
N THR A 40 -24.01 -19.03 -8.98
CA THR A 40 -25.48 -19.10 -9.03
C THR A 40 -26.09 -18.14 -10.07
N GLY A 41 -25.25 -17.39 -10.79
CA GLY A 41 -25.68 -16.43 -11.80
C GLY A 41 -26.28 -15.13 -11.27
N LYS A 42 -26.30 -14.91 -9.94
CA LYS A 42 -26.86 -13.69 -9.34
C LYS A 42 -26.14 -12.42 -9.81
N ARG A 43 -24.87 -12.55 -10.19
CA ARG A 43 -24.04 -11.45 -10.74
C ARG A 43 -23.93 -11.44 -12.25
N ASP A 44 -24.69 -12.24 -12.97
CA ASP A 44 -24.53 -12.33 -14.43
C ASP A 44 -24.85 -11.02 -15.13
N ILE A 45 -25.86 -10.28 -14.66
CA ILE A 45 -26.18 -8.95 -15.20
C ILE A 45 -25.00 -7.98 -15.01
N GLU A 46 -24.35 -8.01 -13.84
CA GLU A 46 -23.15 -7.21 -13.57
C GLU A 46 -22.00 -7.60 -14.52
N ILE A 47 -21.78 -8.91 -14.72
CA ILE A 47 -20.73 -9.43 -15.62
C ILE A 47 -21.01 -9.06 -17.08
N ILE A 48 -22.24 -9.21 -17.54
CA ILE A 48 -22.68 -8.92 -18.91
C ILE A 48 -22.52 -7.43 -19.18
N ASP A 49 -23.05 -6.58 -18.30
CA ASP A 49 -22.93 -5.13 -18.41
C ASP A 49 -21.46 -4.69 -18.38
N GLU A 50 -20.64 -5.25 -17.48
CA GLU A 50 -19.21 -4.98 -17.42
C GLU A 50 -18.52 -5.38 -18.72
N LYS A 51 -18.85 -6.54 -19.29
CA LYS A 51 -18.25 -7.04 -20.53
C LYS A 51 -18.64 -6.22 -21.75
N ILE A 52 -19.92 -5.85 -21.86
CA ILE A 52 -20.44 -4.96 -22.92
C ILE A 52 -19.76 -3.59 -22.79
N HIS A 53 -19.68 -3.06 -21.57
CA HIS A 53 -19.03 -1.78 -21.29
C HIS A 53 -17.53 -1.80 -21.61
N ASP A 54 -16.82 -2.89 -21.27
CA ASP A 54 -15.40 -3.08 -21.58
C ASP A 54 -15.12 -3.22 -23.09
N ASN A 55 -16.10 -3.66 -23.88
CA ASN A 55 -15.97 -3.74 -25.34
C ASN A 55 -16.13 -2.37 -26.02
N LEU A 56 -16.67 -1.35 -25.34
CA LEU A 56 -16.69 0.01 -25.85
C LEU A 56 -15.26 0.58 -25.88
N GLN A 57 -14.76 0.92 -27.08
CA GLN A 57 -13.34 1.29 -27.29
C GLN A 57 -12.82 2.40 -26.37
N HIS A 58 -13.63 3.44 -26.10
CA HIS A 58 -13.23 4.58 -25.26
C HIS A 58 -13.06 4.21 -23.79
N VAL A 59 -13.91 3.32 -23.28
CA VAL A 59 -13.89 2.84 -21.89
C VAL A 59 -12.71 1.90 -21.67
N LYS A 60 -12.47 0.97 -22.61
CA LYS A 60 -11.36 0.01 -22.57
C LYS A 60 -10.01 0.70 -22.40
N LYS A 61 -9.80 1.81 -23.11
CA LYS A 61 -8.56 2.62 -23.03
C LYS A 61 -8.41 3.28 -21.65
N HIS A 62 -9.44 3.96 -21.16
CA HIS A 62 -9.38 4.68 -19.87
C HIS A 62 -9.21 3.72 -18.68
N ARG A 63 -9.93 2.60 -18.65
CA ARG A 63 -9.87 1.63 -17.54
C ARG A 63 -8.53 0.93 -17.47
N LYS A 64 -7.95 0.53 -18.62
CA LYS A 64 -6.62 -0.08 -18.70
C LYS A 64 -5.55 0.87 -18.19
N ILE A 65 -5.60 2.15 -18.57
CA ILE A 65 -4.69 3.19 -18.08
C ILE A 65 -4.81 3.33 -16.56
N ILE A 66 -6.03 3.45 -16.00
CA ILE A 66 -6.23 3.59 -14.55
C ILE A 66 -5.72 2.37 -13.77
N LYS A 67 -5.99 1.15 -14.24
CA LYS A 67 -5.52 -0.09 -13.59
C LYS A 67 -3.99 -0.17 -13.58
N THR A 68 -3.37 0.17 -14.71
CA THR A 68 -1.91 0.21 -14.83
C THR A 68 -1.30 1.30 -13.94
N ILE A 69 -1.86 2.51 -13.90
CA ILE A 69 -1.36 3.60 -13.04
C ILE A 69 -1.48 3.22 -11.55
N LYS A 70 -2.62 2.68 -11.11
CA LYS A 70 -2.81 2.25 -9.71
C LYS A 70 -1.82 1.16 -9.31
N SER A 71 -1.59 0.19 -10.19
CA SER A 71 -0.65 -0.91 -9.95
C SER A 71 0.81 -0.44 -9.93
N ILE A 72 1.23 0.36 -10.92
CA ILE A 72 2.59 0.91 -10.98
C ILE A 72 2.84 1.83 -9.77
N GLY A 73 1.88 2.69 -9.41
CA GLY A 73 2.01 3.57 -8.26
C GLY A 73 2.14 2.80 -6.95
N PHE A 74 1.32 1.76 -6.75
CA PHE A 74 1.38 0.92 -5.56
C PHE A 74 2.71 0.15 -5.44
N TYR A 75 3.14 -0.53 -6.51
CA TYR A 75 4.41 -1.27 -6.49
C TYR A 75 5.62 -0.34 -6.44
N GLY A 76 5.56 0.82 -7.12
CA GLY A 76 6.60 1.84 -7.05
C GLY A 76 6.79 2.39 -5.63
N LEU A 77 5.68 2.65 -4.92
CA LEU A 77 5.73 3.06 -3.52
C LEU A 77 6.35 1.97 -2.63
N MET A 78 5.97 0.70 -2.83
CA MET A 78 6.53 -0.43 -2.06
C MET A 78 8.03 -0.60 -2.29
N VAL A 79 8.52 -0.43 -3.52
CA VAL A 79 9.95 -0.49 -3.85
C VAL A 79 10.76 0.59 -3.12
N ILE A 80 10.15 1.73 -2.78
CA ILE A 80 10.81 2.79 -2.01
C ILE A 80 10.72 2.52 -0.50
N ILE A 81 9.54 2.11 -0.01
CA ILE A 81 9.30 1.92 1.44
C ILE A 81 10.05 0.70 1.99
N ILE A 82 10.11 -0.42 1.25
CA ILE A 82 10.68 -1.67 1.75
C ILE A 82 12.17 -1.53 2.09
N PRO A 83 13.05 -1.00 1.21
CA PRO A 83 14.46 -0.79 1.54
C PRO A 83 14.63 0.13 2.74
N PHE A 84 13.83 1.20 2.82
CA PHE A 84 13.87 2.13 3.94
C PHE A 84 13.48 1.45 5.27
N PHE A 85 12.45 0.61 5.24
CA PHE A 85 12.03 -0.20 6.38
C PHE A 85 13.12 -1.20 6.82
N ILE A 86 13.79 -1.85 5.85
CA ILE A 86 14.90 -2.77 6.14
C ILE A 86 16.06 -2.02 6.79
N VAL A 87 16.47 -0.88 6.25
CA VAL A 87 17.53 -0.04 6.84
C VAL A 87 17.15 0.40 8.25
N ALA A 88 15.90 0.82 8.46
CA ALA A 88 15.40 1.19 9.77
C ALA A 88 15.48 0.02 10.77
N LEU A 89 15.12 -1.20 10.35
CA LEU A 89 15.26 -2.40 11.17
C LEU A 89 16.72 -2.73 11.50
N VAL A 90 17.62 -2.64 10.52
CA VAL A 90 19.06 -2.89 10.74
C VAL A 90 19.61 -1.89 11.75
N ASN A 91 19.30 -0.60 11.62
CA ASN A 91 19.73 0.43 12.58
C ASN A 91 19.23 0.12 13.98
N LYS A 92 17.97 -0.32 14.10
CA LYS A 92 17.38 -0.73 15.39
C LYS A 92 18.13 -1.90 16.03
N PHE A 93 18.44 -2.95 15.27
CA PHE A 93 19.05 -4.17 15.82
C PHE A 93 20.55 -4.03 16.07
N THR A 94 21.25 -3.21 15.28
CA THR A 94 22.71 -3.01 15.41
C THR A 94 23.06 -1.89 16.37
N GLY A 95 22.15 -0.93 16.61
CA GLY A 95 22.43 0.30 17.36
C GLY A 95 23.33 1.30 16.60
N HIS A 96 23.81 0.91 15.42
CA HIS A 96 24.66 1.73 14.56
C HIS A 96 23.85 2.32 13.40
N VAL A 97 24.25 3.50 12.94
CA VAL A 97 23.68 4.10 11.72
C VAL A 97 24.26 3.39 10.50
N THR A 98 23.37 2.89 9.64
CA THR A 98 23.77 2.39 8.32
C THR A 98 24.20 3.56 7.43
N MET A 99 25.46 3.53 6.99
CA MET A 99 26.03 4.51 6.07
C MET A 99 25.96 3.97 4.64
N ILE A 100 25.49 4.80 3.71
CA ILE A 100 25.46 4.52 2.27
C ILE A 100 26.31 5.59 1.59
N ASN A 101 27.42 5.19 0.96
CA ASN A 101 28.38 6.11 0.33
C ASN A 101 28.84 7.23 1.30
N ASP A 102 29.33 6.82 2.47
CA ASP A 102 29.78 7.68 3.57
C ASP A 102 28.73 8.67 4.11
N THR A 103 27.46 8.50 3.71
CA THR A 103 26.32 9.31 4.17
C THR A 103 25.35 8.45 4.96
N GLY A 104 24.99 8.90 6.15
CA GLY A 104 24.00 8.27 7.02
C GLY A 104 22.80 9.16 7.24
N ILE A 105 21.70 8.52 7.62
CA ILE A 105 20.47 9.21 8.01
C ILE A 105 20.13 8.80 9.43
N LEU A 106 19.93 9.79 10.30
CA LEU A 106 19.58 9.57 11.70
C LEU A 106 18.32 10.34 12.06
N VAL A 107 17.50 9.77 12.93
CA VAL A 107 16.32 10.44 13.46
C VAL A 107 16.64 11.03 14.82
N VAL A 108 16.27 12.30 15.01
CA VAL A 108 16.52 13.03 16.25
C VAL A 108 15.49 12.60 17.29
N ALA A 109 15.93 12.05 18.42
CA ALA A 109 15.02 11.53 19.44
C ALA A 109 14.47 12.61 20.39
N THR A 110 15.26 13.66 20.67
CA THR A 110 14.97 14.67 21.69
C THR A 110 15.19 16.09 21.16
N GLY A 111 14.66 17.09 21.86
CA GLY A 111 14.84 18.51 21.53
C GLY A 111 16.13 19.13 22.08
N SER A 112 17.17 18.35 22.40
CA SER A 112 18.39 18.90 23.01
C SER A 112 19.20 19.79 22.04
N MET A 113 18.89 19.75 20.75
CA MET A 113 19.51 20.55 19.68
C MET A 113 18.56 21.56 19.03
N SER A 114 17.34 21.74 19.56
CA SER A 114 16.28 22.53 18.89
C SER A 114 16.39 24.03 19.11
N GLU A 115 16.96 24.47 20.23
CA GLU A 115 17.01 25.87 20.63
C GLU A 115 18.44 26.27 21.03
N LYS A 116 18.69 27.58 21.06
CA LYS A 116 19.96 28.13 21.56
C LYS A 116 19.77 28.52 23.01
N HIS A 117 20.25 27.69 23.93
CA HIS A 117 20.24 28.03 25.35
C HIS A 117 21.14 29.25 25.62
N GLU A 118 20.71 30.14 26.52
CA GLU A 118 21.40 31.41 26.81
C GLU A 118 22.87 31.24 27.23
N VAL A 119 23.19 30.22 28.02
CA VAL A 119 24.58 29.92 28.45
C VAL A 119 25.51 29.53 27.30
N ASN A 120 24.99 29.25 26.10
CA ASN A 120 25.74 28.83 24.93
C ASN A 120 26.06 30.04 24.02
N ASP A 121 26.67 31.09 24.57
CA ASP A 121 27.06 32.33 23.86
C ASP A 121 27.80 32.09 22.54
N TYR A 122 28.59 31.01 22.48
CA TYR A 122 29.36 30.64 21.29
C TYR A 122 28.47 30.35 20.08
N LEU A 123 27.20 29.96 20.27
CA LEU A 123 26.22 29.75 19.19
C LEU A 123 25.84 31.06 18.51
N ILE A 124 25.78 32.16 19.26
CA ILE A 124 25.48 33.49 18.73
C ILE A 124 26.76 34.11 18.17
N LYS A 125 27.86 34.07 18.93
CA LYS A 125 29.16 34.67 18.53
C LYS A 125 29.71 34.09 17.22
N ASN A 126 29.51 32.79 16.98
CA ASN A 126 29.98 32.11 15.77
C ASN A 126 28.88 31.94 14.71
N ASN A 127 27.71 32.59 14.87
CA ASN A 127 26.59 32.53 13.92
C ASN A 127 26.13 31.10 13.55
N LEU A 128 26.06 30.21 14.53
CA LEU A 128 25.74 28.79 14.34
C LEU A 128 24.22 28.58 14.39
N ASN A 129 23.55 28.65 13.23
CA ASN A 129 22.07 28.57 13.10
C ASN A 129 21.57 27.22 12.56
N ASN A 130 22.27 26.13 12.86
CA ASN A 130 21.98 24.79 12.36
C ASN A 130 21.29 23.89 13.40
N GLN A 131 20.40 24.48 14.21
CA GLN A 131 19.54 23.76 15.14
C GLN A 131 18.43 23.00 14.39
N PHE A 132 17.94 21.92 14.98
CA PHE A 132 16.91 21.06 14.40
C PHE A 132 16.03 20.47 15.50
N ASN A 133 14.76 20.19 15.18
CA ASN A 133 13.81 19.75 16.18
C ASN A 133 13.87 18.24 16.44
N ALA A 134 13.27 17.83 17.57
CA ALA A 134 12.96 16.43 17.82
C ALA A 134 12.11 15.87 16.69
N TYR A 135 12.32 14.59 16.37
CA TYR A 135 11.63 13.83 15.34
C TYR A 135 11.86 14.29 13.90
N GLU A 136 12.86 15.14 13.68
CA GLU A 136 13.38 15.41 12.35
C GLU A 136 14.43 14.35 11.96
N ILE A 137 14.66 14.24 10.67
CA ILE A 137 15.75 13.44 10.12
C ILE A 137 16.93 14.36 9.87
N ILE A 138 18.13 13.95 10.28
CA ILE A 138 19.38 14.63 9.94
C ILE A 138 20.25 13.74 9.06
N VAL A 139 21.04 14.39 8.21
CA VAL A 139 22.05 13.73 7.37
C VAL A 139 23.41 13.87 8.03
N ILE A 140 24.07 12.74 8.28
CA ILE A 140 25.42 12.68 8.84
C ILE A 140 26.40 12.15 7.80
N GLU A 141 27.65 12.60 7.86
CA GLU A 141 28.76 12.08 7.08
C GLU A 141 29.71 11.28 7.96
N LYS A 142 30.36 10.28 7.36
CA LYS A 142 31.35 9.45 8.05
C LYS A 142 32.56 10.29 8.45
N VAL A 143 33.12 9.96 9.61
CA VAL A 143 34.33 10.59 10.15
C VAL A 143 35.42 9.52 10.18
N ASP A 144 36.52 9.72 9.46
CA ASP A 144 37.60 8.73 9.34
C ASP A 144 38.80 9.08 10.24
N SER A 145 38.99 10.36 10.56
CA SER A 145 40.09 10.86 11.38
C SER A 145 39.64 11.95 12.34
N ASP A 146 40.34 12.09 13.47
CA ASP A 146 40.16 13.22 14.40
C ASP A 146 40.35 14.59 13.72
N ASN A 147 41.12 14.66 12.63
CA ASN A 147 41.31 15.89 11.85
C ASN A 147 40.05 16.37 11.12
N ASP A 148 39.07 15.50 10.94
CA ASP A 148 37.81 15.80 10.26
C ASP A 148 36.81 16.53 11.18
N LEU A 149 37.13 16.60 12.48
CA LEU A 149 36.33 17.19 13.53
C LEU A 149 36.95 18.48 14.05
N LYS A 150 36.12 19.50 14.21
CA LYS A 150 36.51 20.81 14.71
C LYS A 150 35.60 21.24 15.86
N PRO A 151 36.06 22.18 16.71
CA PRO A 151 35.17 22.83 17.64
C PRO A 151 33.94 23.38 16.92
N PHE A 152 32.78 23.21 17.54
CA PHE A 152 31.45 23.58 17.07
C PHE A 152 30.81 22.70 15.99
N ASP A 153 31.46 21.64 15.53
CA ASP A 153 30.80 20.61 14.74
C ASP A 153 29.75 19.88 15.59
N VAL A 154 28.65 19.46 14.95
CA VAL A 154 27.62 18.63 15.58
C VAL A 154 27.90 17.18 15.20
N ILE A 155 28.03 16.31 16.19
CA ILE A 155 28.36 14.90 15.99
C ILE A 155 27.27 14.01 16.59
N SER A 156 27.06 12.86 15.96
CA SER A 156 26.31 11.74 16.53
C SER A 156 27.29 10.71 17.06
N TYR A 157 27.08 10.24 18.29
CA TYR A 157 27.91 9.23 18.93
C TYR A 157 27.09 8.31 19.83
N ILE A 158 27.65 7.15 20.15
CA ILE A 158 27.08 6.24 21.15
C ILE A 158 27.71 6.53 22.52
N ASN A 159 26.89 6.80 23.53
CA ASN A 159 27.38 6.98 24.89
C ASN A 159 27.64 5.64 25.60
N ASP A 160 28.14 5.71 26.83
CA ASP A 160 28.37 4.57 27.73
C ASP A 160 27.11 3.75 28.06
N GLU A 161 25.92 4.32 27.90
CA GLU A 161 24.64 3.63 28.03
C GLU A 161 24.15 2.96 26.74
N GLY A 162 24.93 3.02 25.64
CA GLY A 162 24.55 2.48 24.34
C GLY A 162 23.48 3.31 23.60
N LYS A 163 23.25 4.56 24.03
CA LYS A 163 22.28 5.47 23.42
C LYS A 163 22.97 6.37 22.40
N ASN A 164 22.27 6.62 21.29
CA ASN A 164 22.70 7.61 20.32
C ASN A 164 22.42 9.03 20.83
N VAL A 165 23.47 9.84 20.90
CA VAL A 165 23.44 11.24 21.31
C VAL A 165 23.94 12.10 20.16
N ILE A 166 23.21 13.18 19.86
CA ILE A 166 23.57 14.13 18.80
C ILE A 166 23.80 15.48 19.46
N HIS A 167 25.05 15.88 19.65
CA HIS A 167 25.39 17.12 20.34
C HIS A 167 26.58 17.82 19.68
N ARG A 168 26.79 19.08 20.05
CA ARG A 168 27.85 19.91 19.49
C ARG A 168 29.13 19.82 20.29
N ILE A 169 30.27 19.73 19.61
CA ILE A 169 31.60 19.80 20.22
C ILE A 169 31.83 21.21 20.75
N VAL A 170 32.00 21.34 22.06
CA VAL A 170 32.37 22.62 22.70
C VAL A 170 33.87 22.74 22.92
N GLU A 171 34.56 21.62 23.10
CA GLU A 171 36.00 21.56 23.37
C GLU A 171 36.58 20.22 22.89
N ILE A 172 37.79 20.24 22.35
CA ILE A 172 38.57 19.04 22.01
C ILE A 172 39.71 18.92 23.02
N LYS A 173 39.72 17.83 23.78
CA LYS A 173 40.73 17.55 24.82
C LYS A 173 41.73 16.53 24.34
N HIS A 174 43.01 16.88 24.40
CA HIS A 174 44.11 15.96 24.18
C HIS A 174 44.54 15.38 25.53
N THR A 175 44.25 14.09 25.76
CA THR A 175 44.64 13.38 26.97
C THR A 175 45.78 12.41 26.68
N SER A 176 46.38 11.84 27.72
CA SER A 176 47.40 10.81 27.58
C SER A 176 46.88 9.51 26.94
N THR A 177 45.56 9.31 26.91
CA THR A 177 44.90 8.11 26.37
C THR A 177 44.29 8.33 24.97
N GLY A 178 44.29 9.56 24.46
CA GLY A 178 43.79 9.90 23.13
C GLY A 178 43.09 11.25 23.06
N ILE A 179 42.35 11.48 21.97
CA ILE A 179 41.50 12.67 21.81
C ILE A 179 40.11 12.36 22.35
N GLN A 180 39.58 13.28 23.15
CA GLN A 180 38.21 13.23 23.68
C GLN A 180 37.46 14.51 23.32
N TYR A 181 36.18 14.35 23.01
CA TYR A 181 35.33 15.46 22.62
C TYR A 181 34.39 15.82 23.78
N VAL A 182 34.46 17.06 24.26
CA VAL A 182 33.46 17.58 25.19
C VAL A 182 32.29 18.07 24.35
N THR A 183 31.13 17.47 24.56
CA THR A 183 29.90 17.78 23.82
C THR A 183 28.86 18.44 24.71
N ARG A 184 27.95 19.18 24.08
CA ARG A 184 26.78 19.80 24.72
C ARG A 184 25.64 19.93 23.72
N GLY A 185 24.41 19.66 24.15
CA GLY A 185 23.21 19.99 23.39
C GLY A 185 22.98 21.50 23.33
N ASP A 186 22.64 22.04 22.17
CA ASP A 186 22.44 23.48 21.99
C ASP A 186 21.36 24.06 22.93
N SER A 187 20.33 23.27 23.25
CA SER A 187 19.25 23.60 24.20
C SER A 187 19.62 23.34 25.66
N ASN A 188 20.76 22.71 25.94
CA ASN A 188 21.17 22.33 27.29
C ASN A 188 22.05 23.39 27.94
N ASN A 189 22.01 23.45 29.27
CA ASN A 189 22.79 24.40 30.07
C ASN A 189 24.12 23.83 30.63
N ALA A 190 24.41 22.56 30.41
CA ALA A 190 25.57 21.85 30.94
C ALA A 190 26.19 20.92 29.88
N ASN A 191 27.51 20.70 30.00
CA ASN A 191 28.21 19.72 29.17
C ASN A 191 27.76 18.29 29.50
N ASP A 192 27.88 17.41 28.52
CA ASP A 192 27.64 15.99 28.73
C ASP A 192 28.73 15.40 29.64
N THR A 193 28.32 14.49 30.53
CA THR A 193 29.23 13.79 31.44
C THR A 193 30.15 12.82 30.68
N TYR A 194 29.63 12.19 29.63
CA TYR A 194 30.39 11.29 28.78
C TYR A 194 31.11 12.08 27.68
N HIS A 195 32.41 11.81 27.50
CA HIS A 195 33.24 12.44 26.48
C HIS A 195 33.63 11.40 25.43
N PRO A 196 32.95 11.35 24.26
CA PRO A 196 33.23 10.34 23.25
C PRO A 196 34.65 10.45 22.70
N THR A 197 35.17 9.31 22.26
CA THR A 197 36.37 9.20 21.40
C THR A 197 35.95 9.01 19.95
N LEU A 198 36.90 9.07 19.01
CA LEU A 198 36.61 8.84 17.58
C LEU A 198 35.86 7.53 17.31
N LYS A 199 36.09 6.48 18.11
CA LYS A 199 35.44 5.16 17.93
C LYS A 199 33.95 5.17 18.29
N ASP A 200 33.55 6.10 19.15
CA ASP A 200 32.17 6.22 19.62
C ASP A 200 31.34 7.06 18.64
N ILE A 201 32.00 7.84 17.79
CA ILE A 201 31.38 8.73 16.81
C ILE A 201 30.85 7.94 15.62
N GLN A 202 29.57 8.13 15.33
CA GLN A 202 28.88 7.53 14.18
C GLN A 202 28.97 8.42 12.94
N GLY A 203 29.04 9.74 13.12
CA GLY A 203 29.20 10.68 12.01
C GLY A 203 29.04 12.14 12.44
N LYS A 204 29.36 13.04 11.52
CA LYS A 204 29.23 14.49 11.68
C LYS A 204 28.00 14.99 10.93
N TYR A 205 27.21 15.86 11.54
CA TYR A 205 26.05 16.47 10.91
C TYR A 205 26.46 17.39 9.75
N THR A 206 25.86 17.17 8.58
CA THR A 206 26.15 17.91 7.35
C THR A 206 25.47 19.28 7.26
N GLY A 207 24.55 19.59 8.18
CA GLY A 207 23.70 20.79 8.10
C GLY A 207 22.37 20.57 7.39
N GLN A 208 22.12 19.37 6.83
CA GLN A 208 20.88 19.04 6.13
C GLN A 208 19.93 18.24 7.04
N HIS A 209 18.70 18.72 7.17
CA HIS A 209 17.64 18.04 7.91
C HIS A 209 16.33 18.02 7.12
N ILE A 210 15.48 17.03 7.41
CA ILE A 210 14.19 16.83 6.79
C ILE A 210 13.13 16.80 7.89
N PRO A 211 12.23 17.79 7.95
CA PRO A 211 11.21 17.87 8.98
C PRO A 211 10.08 16.84 8.76
N TYR A 212 9.31 16.59 9.83
CA TYR A 212 8.06 15.80 9.85
C TYR A 212 8.16 14.29 9.57
N ILE A 213 9.15 13.81 8.83
CA ILE A 213 9.23 12.39 8.42
C ILE A 213 9.82 11.51 9.53
N GLY A 214 10.64 12.05 10.44
CA GLY A 214 11.33 11.25 11.46
C GLY A 214 10.39 10.53 12.43
N VAL A 215 9.23 11.10 12.75
CA VAL A 215 8.19 10.42 13.55
C VAL A 215 7.79 9.09 12.91
N PHE A 216 7.61 9.07 11.59
CA PHE A 216 7.24 7.85 10.86
C PHE A 216 8.36 6.81 10.89
N VAL A 217 9.62 7.26 10.80
CA VAL A 217 10.80 6.38 10.90
C VAL A 217 10.90 5.76 12.29
N LEU A 218 10.72 6.54 13.35
CA LEU A 218 10.71 6.03 14.73
C LEU A 218 9.57 5.05 14.96
N PHE A 219 8.39 5.32 14.40
CA PHE A 219 7.28 4.38 14.42
C PHE A 219 7.68 3.05 13.77
N MET A 220 8.27 3.07 12.56
CA MET A 220 8.75 1.85 11.89
C MET A 220 9.82 1.09 12.69
N GLN A 221 10.66 1.80 13.45
CA GLN A 221 11.66 1.18 14.34
C GLN A 221 11.05 0.66 15.65
N SER A 222 9.93 1.22 16.11
CA SER A 222 9.28 0.78 17.34
C SER A 222 8.76 -0.66 17.23
N ASN A 223 8.70 -1.40 18.35
CA ASN A 223 8.17 -2.77 18.32
C ASN A 223 6.72 -2.82 17.83
N ILE A 224 5.92 -1.82 18.22
CA ILE A 224 4.52 -1.70 17.82
C ILE A 224 4.42 -1.48 16.31
N GLY A 225 5.19 -0.54 15.75
CA GLY A 225 5.15 -0.29 14.31
C GLY A 225 5.66 -1.45 13.47
N VAL A 226 6.67 -2.20 13.94
CA VAL A 226 7.09 -3.45 13.28
C VAL A 226 5.94 -4.45 13.23
N ILE A 227 5.23 -4.67 14.34
CA ILE A 227 4.06 -5.57 14.36
C ILE A 227 2.98 -5.07 13.41
N THR A 228 2.67 -3.76 13.42
CA THR A 228 1.67 -3.16 12.52
C THR A 228 2.01 -3.40 11.05
N ILE A 229 3.26 -3.20 10.65
CA ILE A 229 3.71 -3.39 9.26
C ILE A 229 3.65 -4.86 8.86
N VAL A 230 4.10 -5.77 9.73
CA VAL A 230 4.01 -7.22 9.48
C VAL A 230 2.56 -7.66 9.34
N SER A 231 1.66 -7.18 10.21
CA SER A 231 0.22 -7.46 10.10
C SER A 231 -0.41 -6.88 8.85
N LEU A 232 0.02 -5.68 8.40
CA LEU A 232 -0.43 -5.09 7.15
C LEU A 232 0.00 -5.94 5.93
N ILE A 233 1.26 -6.38 5.90
CA ILE A 233 1.78 -7.27 4.84
C ILE A 233 0.99 -8.58 4.83
N TYR A 234 0.72 -9.17 6.00
CA TYR A 234 -0.11 -10.37 6.11
C TYR A 234 -1.51 -10.16 5.52
N CYS A 235 -2.19 -9.07 5.87
CA CYS A 235 -3.52 -8.75 5.34
C CYS A 235 -3.49 -8.60 3.81
N LEU A 236 -2.51 -7.89 3.25
CA LEU A 236 -2.36 -7.74 1.80
C LEU A 236 -2.19 -9.09 1.10
N LEU A 237 -1.32 -9.96 1.62
CA LEU A 237 -1.13 -11.30 1.07
C LEU A 237 -2.40 -12.14 1.13
N MET A 238 -3.15 -12.08 2.23
CA MET A 238 -4.41 -12.82 2.35
C MET A 238 -5.48 -12.27 1.40
N THR A 239 -5.60 -10.95 1.28
CA THR A 239 -6.52 -10.30 0.34
C THR A 239 -6.21 -10.70 -1.11
N ASP A 240 -4.95 -10.71 -1.52
CA ASP A 240 -4.54 -11.17 -2.85
C ASP A 240 -4.90 -12.64 -3.09
N ARG A 241 -4.66 -13.52 -2.10
CA ARG A 241 -5.01 -14.95 -2.20
C ARG A 241 -6.51 -15.19 -2.34
N TYR A 242 -7.35 -14.43 -1.62
CA TYR A 242 -8.79 -14.59 -1.69
C TYR A 242 -9.40 -13.91 -2.93
N SER A 243 -8.92 -12.74 -3.33
CA SER A 243 -9.39 -12.04 -4.53
C SER A 243 -9.09 -12.83 -5.82
N ALA A 244 -7.97 -13.55 -5.87
CA ALA A 244 -7.65 -14.47 -6.97
C ALA A 244 -8.71 -15.58 -7.14
N LYS A 245 -9.32 -16.05 -6.04
CA LYS A 245 -10.40 -17.06 -6.09
C LYS A 245 -11.71 -16.47 -6.64
N ILE A 246 -12.03 -15.23 -6.26
CA ILE A 246 -13.18 -14.52 -6.84
C ILE A 246 -12.99 -14.35 -8.34
N THR A 247 -11.83 -13.84 -8.76
CA THR A 247 -11.50 -13.59 -10.17
C THR A 247 -11.64 -14.88 -10.98
N LYS A 248 -11.15 -16.01 -10.46
CA LYS A 248 -11.32 -17.32 -11.10
C LYS A 248 -12.79 -17.71 -11.26
N ALA A 249 -13.62 -17.51 -10.24
CA ALA A 249 -15.05 -17.82 -10.32
C ALA A 249 -15.80 -16.91 -11.31
N GLN A 250 -15.44 -15.63 -11.36
CA GLN A 250 -15.95 -14.68 -12.35
C GLN A 250 -15.56 -15.09 -13.78
N ASP A 251 -14.28 -15.44 -14.01
CA ASP A 251 -13.79 -15.88 -15.31
C ASP A 251 -14.46 -17.19 -15.77
N GLU A 252 -14.67 -18.14 -14.86
CA GLU A 252 -15.40 -19.39 -15.14
C GLU A 252 -16.86 -19.10 -15.53
N ARG A 253 -17.56 -18.20 -14.82
CA ARG A 253 -18.93 -17.81 -15.16
C ARG A 253 -19.01 -17.06 -16.47
N LEU A 254 -18.06 -16.14 -16.72
CA LEU A 254 -17.98 -15.39 -17.97
C LEU A 254 -17.77 -16.31 -19.18
N LYS A 255 -16.98 -17.37 -19.06
CA LYS A 255 -16.82 -18.38 -20.12
C LYS A 255 -18.16 -19.02 -20.51
N ILE A 256 -18.92 -19.46 -19.51
CA ILE A 256 -20.26 -20.04 -19.72
C ILE A 256 -21.17 -19.02 -20.42
N LEU A 257 -21.21 -17.77 -19.95
CA LEU A 257 -22.02 -16.72 -20.58
C LEU A 257 -21.58 -16.42 -22.02
N SER A 258 -20.27 -16.47 -22.30
CA SER A 258 -19.73 -16.19 -23.64
C SER A 258 -19.95 -17.30 -24.66
N GLU A 259 -20.28 -18.52 -24.22
CA GLU A 259 -20.70 -19.60 -25.14
C GLU A 259 -22.11 -19.32 -25.69
N VAL A 260 -22.93 -18.56 -24.94
CA VAL A 260 -24.34 -18.28 -25.29
C VAL A 260 -24.52 -16.88 -25.87
N ILE A 261 -23.81 -15.90 -25.31
CA ILE A 261 -23.88 -14.48 -25.69
C ILE A 261 -22.64 -14.14 -26.51
N ASP A 262 -22.85 -13.68 -27.75
CA ASP A 262 -21.77 -13.20 -28.60
C ASP A 262 -21.35 -11.77 -28.22
N PHE A 263 -20.32 -11.68 -27.39
CA PHE A 263 -19.70 -10.40 -27.02
C PHE A 263 -18.69 -9.88 -28.05
N THR A 264 -18.45 -10.54 -29.18
CA THR A 264 -17.36 -10.20 -30.10
C THR A 264 -17.71 -9.16 -31.15
N SER A 265 -18.97 -8.72 -31.21
CA SER A 265 -19.40 -7.72 -32.18
C SER A 265 -18.66 -6.40 -31.97
N GLU A 266 -17.63 -6.19 -32.80
CA GLU A 266 -16.91 -4.93 -32.88
C GLU A 266 -17.91 -3.83 -33.26
N THR A 267 -17.96 -2.78 -32.46
CA THR A 267 -18.80 -1.60 -32.72
C THR A 267 -18.27 -0.86 -33.95
N GLN A 268 -18.55 -1.38 -35.14
CA GLN A 268 -18.27 -0.66 -36.38
C GLN A 268 -19.39 0.36 -36.62
N LYS A 269 -19.05 1.64 -36.55
CA LYS A 269 -19.87 2.71 -37.12
C LYS A 269 -19.89 2.55 -38.64
N GLY A 270 -20.94 1.94 -39.17
CA GLY A 270 -21.22 1.89 -40.60
C GLY A 270 -22.73 1.90 -40.83
N ILE A 271 -23.23 2.86 -41.61
CA ILE A 271 -24.63 2.97 -42.00
C ILE A 271 -24.92 1.84 -42.99
N MET A 272 -25.33 0.67 -42.48
CA MET A 272 -26.01 -0.36 -43.26
C MET A 272 -27.29 -0.74 -42.53
N GLU A 273 -28.40 -0.84 -43.27
CA GLU A 273 -29.64 -1.39 -42.75
C GLU A 273 -29.38 -2.82 -42.24
N ALA A 274 -29.67 -3.07 -40.96
CA ALA A 274 -29.42 -4.35 -40.34
C ALA A 274 -30.22 -5.46 -41.04
N LYS A 275 -29.56 -6.51 -41.54
CA LYS A 275 -30.25 -7.66 -42.14
C LYS A 275 -31.02 -8.49 -41.12
N TYR A 276 -30.61 -8.46 -39.85
CA TYR A 276 -31.32 -9.07 -38.74
C TYR A 276 -30.98 -8.37 -37.41
N VAL A 277 -31.88 -8.47 -36.45
CA VAL A 277 -31.74 -8.02 -35.06
C VAL A 277 -31.76 -9.25 -34.16
N GLU A 278 -30.79 -9.34 -33.26
CA GLU A 278 -30.71 -10.40 -32.25
C GLU A 278 -31.14 -9.85 -30.89
N ASN A 279 -32.15 -10.49 -30.28
CA ASN A 279 -32.64 -10.18 -28.95
C ASN A 279 -32.28 -11.31 -27.99
N ILE A 280 -31.56 -10.98 -26.92
CA ILE A 280 -31.21 -11.90 -25.83
C ILE A 280 -32.03 -11.52 -24.60
N TYR A 281 -32.93 -12.41 -24.18
CA TYR A 281 -33.75 -12.26 -22.99
C TYR A 281 -33.10 -12.99 -21.82
N TYR A 282 -32.78 -12.26 -20.75
CA TYR A 282 -32.18 -12.84 -19.55
C TYR A 282 -32.40 -11.99 -18.29
N ARG A 283 -32.83 -12.64 -17.20
CA ARG A 283 -33.20 -12.08 -15.88
C ARG A 283 -34.01 -10.79 -15.95
N GLY A 284 -35.09 -10.79 -16.73
CA GLY A 284 -35.96 -9.63 -16.84
C GLY A 284 -35.37 -8.49 -17.68
N PHE A 285 -34.27 -8.70 -18.38
CA PHE A 285 -33.72 -7.73 -19.35
C PHE A 285 -33.74 -8.29 -20.77
N ILE A 286 -33.88 -7.39 -21.73
CA ILE A 286 -33.64 -7.65 -23.15
C ILE A 286 -32.41 -6.88 -23.60
N TYR A 287 -31.45 -7.60 -24.18
CA TYR A 287 -30.26 -7.05 -24.81
C TYR A 287 -30.42 -7.17 -26.31
N THR A 288 -30.35 -6.05 -27.02
CA THR A 288 -30.55 -5.99 -28.47
C THR A 288 -29.21 -5.80 -29.17
N PHE A 289 -28.91 -6.64 -30.15
CA PHE A 289 -27.70 -6.62 -30.96
C PHE A 289 -28.07 -6.59 -32.46
N ASN A 290 -27.19 -6.00 -33.27
CA ASN A 290 -27.20 -6.14 -34.73
C ASN A 290 -25.80 -6.54 -35.23
N GLU A 291 -25.60 -6.53 -36.55
CA GLU A 291 -24.28 -6.83 -37.17
C GLU A 291 -23.16 -5.89 -36.71
N LEU A 292 -23.51 -4.67 -36.26
CA LEU A 292 -22.58 -3.66 -35.74
C LEU A 292 -22.40 -3.76 -34.22
N GLY A 293 -23.09 -4.71 -33.57
CA GLY A 293 -22.98 -5.04 -32.16
C GLY A 293 -24.09 -4.53 -31.26
N PHE A 294 -23.75 -4.29 -30.00
CA PHE A 294 -24.74 -3.95 -28.96
C PHE A 294 -25.43 -2.62 -29.27
N ILE A 295 -26.76 -2.63 -29.27
CA ILE A 295 -27.60 -1.47 -29.52
C ILE A 295 -28.11 -0.89 -28.19
N GLU A 296 -28.83 -1.69 -27.42
CA GLU A 296 -29.50 -1.23 -26.20
C GLU A 296 -29.84 -2.38 -25.23
N LYS A 297 -30.04 -2.00 -23.97
CA LYS A 297 -30.54 -2.83 -22.88
C LYS A 297 -31.83 -2.20 -22.36
N LYS A 298 -32.89 -3.00 -22.22
CA LYS A 298 -34.17 -2.57 -21.62
C LYS A 298 -34.64 -3.57 -20.57
N GLU A 299 -35.34 -3.08 -19.55
CA GLU A 299 -36.04 -3.91 -18.58
C GLU A 299 -37.36 -4.39 -19.19
N LEU A 300 -37.70 -5.66 -18.97
CA LEU A 300 -38.94 -6.28 -19.42
C LEU A 300 -40.06 -5.95 -18.43
N VAL A 301 -41.01 -5.11 -18.85
CA VAL A 301 -42.20 -4.75 -18.06
C VAL A 301 -43.36 -5.71 -18.34
N ASP A 302 -43.52 -6.11 -19.60
CA ASP A 302 -44.36 -7.21 -20.05
C ASP A 302 -43.72 -7.89 -21.28
N GLY A 303 -44.29 -9.01 -21.72
CA GLY A 303 -44.02 -9.56 -23.04
C GLY A 303 -43.72 -11.06 -23.06
N PRO A 304 -43.55 -11.63 -24.26
CA PRO A 304 -43.15 -13.03 -24.40
C PRO A 304 -41.77 -13.21 -23.76
N TYR A 305 -41.60 -14.31 -23.02
CA TYR A 305 -40.36 -14.71 -22.34
C TYR A 305 -40.02 -13.99 -21.02
N LEU A 306 -40.85 -13.11 -20.46
CA LEU A 306 -40.57 -12.46 -19.16
C LEU A 306 -40.27 -13.50 -18.06
N GLU A 307 -41.18 -14.44 -17.83
CA GLU A 307 -41.03 -15.51 -16.83
C GLU A 307 -39.87 -16.46 -17.15
N GLU A 308 -39.74 -16.83 -18.42
CA GLU A 308 -38.73 -17.79 -18.86
C GLU A 308 -37.31 -17.22 -18.82
N SER A 309 -37.17 -15.90 -19.03
CA SER A 309 -35.88 -15.18 -18.98
C SER A 309 -35.24 -15.21 -17.60
N ASN A 310 -36.02 -15.43 -16.53
CA ASN A 310 -35.52 -15.45 -15.16
C ASN A 310 -34.56 -16.62 -14.88
N THR A 311 -34.64 -17.69 -15.67
CA THR A 311 -33.88 -18.93 -15.43
C THR A 311 -33.13 -19.44 -16.66
N SER A 312 -33.44 -18.90 -17.84
CA SER A 312 -32.87 -19.32 -19.11
C SER A 312 -32.43 -18.12 -19.94
N ILE A 313 -31.34 -18.25 -20.70
CA ILE A 313 -31.03 -17.32 -21.78
C ILE A 313 -31.83 -17.73 -23.01
N ILE A 314 -32.59 -16.81 -23.57
CA ILE A 314 -33.39 -17.03 -24.77
C ILE A 314 -32.90 -16.08 -25.85
N LYS A 315 -32.43 -16.65 -26.96
CA LYS A 315 -31.93 -15.92 -28.13
C LYS A 315 -32.95 -15.97 -29.26
N VAL A 316 -33.42 -14.81 -29.68
CA VAL A 316 -34.40 -14.65 -30.77
C VAL A 316 -33.78 -13.80 -31.86
N ILE A 317 -33.81 -14.30 -33.10
CA ILE A 317 -33.40 -13.53 -34.28
C ILE A 317 -34.65 -13.06 -35.03
N ASP A 318 -34.67 -11.77 -35.36
CA ASP A 318 -35.68 -11.12 -36.17
C ASP A 318 -35.03 -10.62 -37.46
N ASP A 319 -35.35 -11.23 -38.60
CA ASP A 319 -34.81 -10.90 -39.92
C ASP A 319 -35.72 -9.95 -40.73
N GLY A 320 -36.73 -9.37 -40.07
CA GLY A 320 -37.74 -8.51 -40.69
C GLY A 320 -38.87 -9.26 -41.40
N ARG A 321 -38.81 -10.61 -41.50
CA ARG A 321 -39.90 -11.44 -42.06
C ARG A 321 -40.52 -12.36 -41.01
N GLU A 322 -39.71 -12.94 -40.12
CA GLU A 322 -40.19 -13.85 -39.08
C GLU A 322 -39.30 -13.80 -37.84
N LYS A 323 -39.90 -13.95 -36.65
CA LYS A 323 -39.16 -14.09 -35.39
C LYS A 323 -38.89 -15.56 -35.12
N LYS A 324 -37.63 -15.94 -35.04
CA LYS A 324 -37.23 -17.33 -34.78
C LYS A 324 -36.41 -17.44 -33.50
N ILE A 325 -36.83 -18.35 -32.62
CA ILE A 325 -36.01 -18.75 -31.46
C ILE A 325 -34.83 -19.57 -31.99
N VAL A 326 -33.61 -19.11 -31.72
CA VAL A 326 -32.38 -19.72 -32.20
C VAL A 326 -31.73 -20.60 -31.14
N SER A 327 -31.80 -20.18 -29.88
CA SER A 327 -31.38 -21.02 -28.76
C SER A 327 -32.15 -20.68 -27.49
N LYS A 328 -32.29 -21.69 -26.61
CA LYS A 328 -32.81 -21.56 -25.26
C LYS A 328 -31.98 -22.45 -24.34
N GLU A 329 -31.21 -21.84 -23.45
CA GLU A 329 -30.29 -22.55 -22.56
C GLU A 329 -30.57 -22.22 -21.09
N VAL A 330 -30.65 -23.27 -20.27
CA VAL A 330 -30.83 -23.15 -18.81
C VAL A 330 -29.45 -23.10 -18.15
N ILE A 331 -29.15 -22.02 -17.43
CA ILE A 331 -27.77 -21.72 -16.97
C ILE A 331 -27.65 -21.62 -15.45
N ASP A 332 -28.77 -21.72 -14.73
CA ASP A 332 -28.79 -21.63 -13.27
C ASP A 332 -28.74 -23.02 -12.62
N LYS A 333 -27.85 -23.18 -11.63
CA LYS A 333 -27.80 -24.35 -10.73
C LYS A 333 -28.62 -24.06 -9.46
N LYS A 334 -29.35 -25.05 -8.94
CA LYS A 334 -30.09 -24.89 -7.68
C LYS A 334 -29.13 -24.56 -6.53
N GLU A 335 -29.50 -23.62 -5.68
CA GLU A 335 -28.65 -23.08 -4.61
C GLU A 335 -28.15 -24.19 -3.64
N ASP A 336 -28.93 -25.25 -3.45
CA ASP A 336 -28.61 -26.41 -2.61
C ASP A 336 -27.51 -27.30 -3.20
N GLU A 337 -27.41 -27.40 -4.53
CA GLU A 337 -26.38 -28.19 -5.21
C GLU A 337 -24.99 -27.52 -5.11
N VAL A 338 -24.96 -26.19 -4.99
CA VAL A 338 -23.73 -25.40 -4.88
C VAL A 338 -23.18 -25.36 -3.45
N LYS A 339 -24.05 -25.50 -2.43
CA LYS A 339 -23.66 -25.54 -1.00
C LYS A 339 -23.15 -26.93 -0.55
N GLY A 340 -23.49 -28.00 -1.28
CA GLY A 340 -23.17 -29.40 -0.93
C GLY A 340 -21.76 -29.91 -1.29
N GLY A 341 -21.01 -29.19 -2.13
CA GLY A 341 -19.63 -29.53 -2.47
C GLY A 341 -18.65 -29.00 -1.43
N LYS A 342 -18.40 -29.77 -0.36
CA LYS A 342 -17.32 -29.51 0.60
C LYS A 342 -15.96 -29.85 0.03
#